data_AF-A0AAV6BPG7-F1
#
_entry.id   AF-A0AAV6BPG7-F1
#
_cell.length_a   1.000
_cell.length_b   1.000
_cell.length_c   1.000
_cell.angle_alpha   90.00
_cell.angle_beta   90.00
_cell.angle_gamma   90.00
#
_symmetry.space_group_name_H-M   'P 1'
#
loop_
_entity.id
_entity.type
_entity.pdbx_description
1 polymer ?
#
loop_
_entity_poly.entity_id
_entity_poly.type
_entity_poly.pdbx_seq_one_letter_code
_entity_poly.pdbx_strand_id
1 'polypeptide(L)'
;MSESLRDHFPAGATPRAEQARLLEQLADALAEAEQDERAPHVLAVEAPPGIGKSHLAMTLARWSGDAYLLTSQKILQDQYEREFGDQLQLIKGRDNYLCERYPDRSVPTSLGMCRRPRGPLCQCPYARAKAAALAGPIFCTNTWYFATLRHWHAEQLRRRRLLVIDEAHNLEAHLVNVYTVQFTAAEMKDWFGAPLPHLASADDYRDILGGHADRLREDLRAVVDELDALRPPDVEADVFLQMPPSREELALLERRDALEAAGTRLRFFVDDTETEWVVRYPTDLGATFELVPLSVTGYTRDLLTGSAELVVLSSAYLGPAAALADSLGLAAGGVRRFTSPSPFPLDQRPIVYRPVAALSRARQAEQEPSLFAEVAGILDLHPRDKGLVHVASYAVARRLLAELGRVAPAAARRLIFVESSETKTRALERHRTSPSPTVLLSPSLREGVDLPDDFLRFQIVTKMPYGDLGDPWTAARCGRDPRWYALETAKALVQAYGRSCRHTEDFGVTYILDAQFVRFLQHYRPLLPEWFLDAAHAALRVTPDW
;
A
#
# COMPACT_ATOMS: atom_id res chain seq x y z
N MET A 1 20.57 28.22 18.46
CA MET A 1 20.96 26.83 18.76
C MET A 1 19.99 25.96 17.97
N SER A 2 20.41 25.30 16.89
CA SER A 2 19.50 24.37 16.21
C SER A 2 19.25 23.21 17.18
N GLU A 3 18.01 23.00 17.59
CA GLU A 3 17.64 21.82 18.36
C GLU A 3 18.08 20.56 17.61
N SER A 4 18.71 19.63 18.31
CA SER A 4 19.12 18.38 17.68
C SER A 4 17.87 17.58 17.35
N LEU A 5 17.82 16.91 16.20
CA LEU A 5 16.75 15.93 15.92
C LEU A 5 16.62 14.90 17.05
N ARG A 6 17.72 14.59 17.75
CA ARG A 6 17.73 13.65 18.88
C ARG A 6 16.88 14.10 20.06
N ASP A 7 16.73 15.41 20.26
CA ASP A 7 15.93 15.96 21.35
C ASP A 7 14.43 15.66 21.16
N HIS A 8 14.03 15.36 19.91
CA HIS A 8 12.68 15.01 19.51
C HIS A 8 12.41 13.51 19.44
N PHE A 9 13.38 12.67 19.84
CA PHE A 9 13.21 11.21 19.82
C PHE A 9 12.08 10.79 20.78
N PRO A 10 11.23 9.79 20.42
CA PRO A 10 10.13 9.33 21.26
C PRO A 10 10.55 9.07 22.72
N ALA A 11 9.78 9.62 23.67
CA ALA A 11 10.05 9.45 25.09
C ALA A 11 10.01 7.96 25.49
N GLY A 12 10.87 7.57 26.43
CA GLY A 12 10.98 6.17 26.87
C GLY A 12 11.82 5.28 25.96
N ALA A 13 12.37 5.81 24.87
CA ALA A 13 13.30 5.11 23.99
C ALA A 13 14.60 5.91 23.80
N THR A 14 15.69 5.20 23.52
CA THR A 14 16.99 5.81 23.16
C THR A 14 17.34 5.40 21.75
N PRO A 15 17.79 6.32 20.88
CA PRO A 15 18.15 5.98 19.51
C PRO A 15 19.30 4.97 19.50
N ARG A 16 19.13 3.91 18.72
CA ARG A 16 20.21 2.96 18.40
C ARG A 16 21.29 3.67 17.59
N ALA A 17 22.52 3.13 17.57
CA ALA A 17 23.64 3.74 16.84
C ALA A 17 23.31 4.08 15.37
N GLU A 18 22.66 3.15 14.65
CA GLU A 18 22.23 3.38 13.27
C GLU A 18 21.16 4.48 13.14
N GLN A 19 20.19 4.53 14.06
CA GLN A 19 19.20 5.61 14.09
C GLN A 19 19.86 6.95 14.38
N ALA A 20 20.79 6.97 15.35
CA ALA A 20 21.51 8.16 15.76
C ALA A 20 22.37 8.73 14.61
N ARG A 21 23.00 7.87 13.81
CA ARG A 21 23.74 8.22 12.59
C ARG A 21 22.83 8.74 11.49
N LEU A 22 21.71 8.07 11.23
CA LEU A 22 20.72 8.53 10.24
C LEU A 22 20.14 9.89 10.62
N LEU A 23 19.84 10.12 11.89
CA LEU A 23 19.34 11.41 12.37
C LEU A 23 20.39 12.52 12.19
N GLU A 24 21.67 12.28 12.43
CA GLU A 24 22.71 13.29 12.15
C GLU A 24 22.76 13.64 10.65
N GLN A 25 22.79 12.64 9.78
CA GLN A 25 22.82 12.87 8.32
C GLN A 25 21.56 13.58 7.82
N LEU A 26 20.39 13.25 8.38
CA LEU A 26 19.14 13.91 8.08
C LEU A 26 19.13 15.35 8.57
N ALA A 27 19.66 15.63 9.77
CA ALA A 27 19.75 16.99 10.29
C ALA A 27 20.55 17.90 9.36
N ASP A 28 21.70 17.43 8.86
CA ASP A 28 22.52 18.18 7.91
C ASP A 28 21.77 18.47 6.60
N ALA A 29 21.07 17.47 6.06
CA ALA A 29 20.33 17.63 4.81
C ALA A 29 19.08 18.51 4.95
N LEU A 30 18.39 18.44 6.09
CA LEU A 30 17.27 19.32 6.41
C LEU A 30 17.75 20.77 6.54
N ALA A 31 18.88 20.99 7.22
CA ALA A 31 19.47 22.32 7.33
C ALA A 31 19.93 22.88 5.97
N GLU A 32 20.46 22.03 5.08
CA GLU A 32 20.78 22.43 3.71
C GLU A 32 19.52 22.79 2.90
N ALA A 33 18.45 21.99 3.00
CA ALA A 33 17.20 22.26 2.31
C ALA A 33 16.50 23.54 2.78
N GLU A 34 16.68 23.92 4.06
CA GLU A 34 16.22 25.20 4.59
C GLU A 34 17.07 26.39 4.07
N GLN A 35 18.29 26.17 3.57
CA GLN A 35 19.24 27.23 3.16
C GLN A 35 19.39 27.38 1.63
N ASP A 36 19.28 26.30 0.86
CA ASP A 36 19.36 26.31 -0.60
C ASP A 36 18.09 25.72 -1.22
N GLU A 37 17.29 26.56 -1.89
CA GLU A 37 16.07 26.12 -2.57
C GLU A 37 16.33 25.04 -3.65
N ARG A 38 17.56 24.95 -4.17
CA ARG A 38 17.98 23.93 -5.16
C ARG A 38 18.37 22.61 -4.51
N ALA A 39 18.52 22.57 -3.19
CA ALA A 39 18.81 21.33 -2.50
C ALA A 39 17.61 20.36 -2.61
N PRO A 40 17.84 19.04 -2.52
CA PRO A 40 16.76 18.07 -2.64
C PRO A 40 15.80 18.15 -1.45
N HIS A 41 14.54 18.49 -1.70
CA HIS A 41 13.48 18.53 -0.69
C HIS A 41 12.85 17.16 -0.42
N VAL A 42 13.22 16.15 -1.22
CA VAL A 42 12.79 14.76 -1.03
C VAL A 42 13.95 13.91 -0.51
N LEU A 43 13.82 13.43 0.72
CA LEU A 43 14.81 12.63 1.42
C LEU A 43 14.33 11.18 1.50
N ALA A 44 15.07 10.26 0.89
CA ALA A 44 14.76 8.84 0.87
C ALA A 44 15.58 8.10 1.94
N VAL A 45 14.92 7.64 3.00
CA VAL A 45 15.52 6.91 4.12
C VAL A 45 15.31 5.40 3.92
N GLU A 46 16.36 4.73 3.50
CA GLU A 46 16.40 3.27 3.37
C GLU A 46 17.05 2.64 4.60
N ALA A 47 16.22 1.96 5.38
CA ALA A 47 16.64 1.31 6.61
C ALA A 47 16.04 -0.10 6.69
N PRO A 48 16.89 -1.16 6.70
CA PRO A 48 16.45 -2.52 6.89
C PRO A 48 15.49 -2.72 8.07
N PRO A 49 14.68 -3.78 8.06
CA PRO A 49 13.84 -4.16 9.19
C PRO A 49 14.64 -4.21 10.50
N GLY A 50 13.98 -3.86 11.60
CA GLY A 50 14.59 -3.85 12.92
C GLY A 50 15.38 -2.59 13.28
N ILE A 51 15.70 -1.68 12.35
CA ILE A 51 16.34 -0.39 12.70
C ILE A 51 15.40 0.53 13.49
N GLY A 52 14.08 0.37 13.34
CA GLY A 52 13.08 1.23 13.99
C GLY A 52 12.74 2.47 13.15
N LYS A 53 12.35 2.27 11.89
CA LYS A 53 11.92 3.34 10.96
C LYS A 53 10.80 4.20 11.53
N SER A 54 9.84 3.58 12.23
CA SER A 54 8.71 4.30 12.82
C SER A 54 9.13 5.31 13.88
N HIS A 55 10.19 5.02 14.65
CA HIS A 55 10.77 5.97 15.60
C HIS A 55 11.48 7.13 14.88
N LEU A 56 12.18 6.87 13.76
CA LEU A 56 12.76 7.94 12.93
C LEU A 56 11.68 8.84 12.35
N ALA A 57 10.61 8.26 11.80
CA ALA A 57 9.46 8.99 11.28
C ALA A 57 8.81 9.88 12.35
N MET A 58 8.59 9.36 13.57
CA MET A 58 8.05 10.15 14.68
C MET A 58 8.99 11.24 15.16
N THR A 59 10.31 10.96 15.20
CA THR A 59 11.31 11.98 15.57
C THR A 59 11.25 13.17 14.63
N LEU A 60 11.20 12.91 13.32
CA LEU A 60 11.11 13.95 12.29
C LEU A 60 9.77 14.70 12.35
N ALA A 61 8.66 13.97 12.55
CA ALA A 61 7.34 14.58 12.67
C ALA A 61 7.24 15.51 13.90
N ARG A 62 7.82 15.11 15.04
CA ARG A 62 7.88 15.93 16.26
C ARG A 62 8.78 17.14 16.10
N TRP A 63 9.98 16.97 15.53
CA TRP A 63 10.89 18.07 15.21
C TRP A 63 10.25 19.11 14.28
N SER A 64 9.46 18.64 13.30
CA SER A 64 8.75 19.52 12.38
C SER A 64 7.74 20.41 13.11
N GLY A 65 7.11 19.91 14.18
CA GLY A 65 5.99 20.55 14.88
C GLY A 65 4.69 20.62 14.04
N ASP A 66 4.79 20.34 12.75
CA ASP A 66 3.70 20.35 11.79
C ASP A 66 3.99 19.35 10.65
N ALA A 67 3.37 18.17 10.71
CA ALA A 67 3.66 17.07 9.80
C ALA A 67 2.43 16.28 9.35
N TYR A 68 2.48 15.80 8.12
CA TYR A 68 1.71 14.65 7.66
C TYR A 68 2.54 13.38 7.82
N LEU A 69 1.95 12.33 8.38
CA LEU A 69 2.55 11.01 8.53
C LEU A 69 1.64 9.98 7.84
N LEU A 70 2.09 9.47 6.70
CA LEU A 70 1.35 8.54 5.86
C LEU A 70 1.95 7.14 5.99
N THR A 71 1.10 6.17 6.28
CA THR A 71 1.45 4.74 6.34
C THR A 71 0.91 4.01 5.11
N SER A 72 1.50 2.86 4.79
CA SER A 72 1.05 2.05 3.65
C SER A 72 -0.22 1.24 3.95
N GLN A 73 -0.46 0.82 5.20
CA GLN A 73 -1.54 -0.10 5.57
C GLN A 73 -2.19 0.27 6.90
N LYS A 74 -3.47 -0.09 7.09
CA LYS A 74 -4.20 0.12 8.36
C LYS A 74 -3.51 -0.55 9.55
N ILE A 75 -2.91 -1.72 9.36
CA ILE A 75 -2.18 -2.44 10.42
C ILE A 75 -1.01 -1.59 10.96
N LEU A 76 -0.31 -0.86 10.07
CA LEU A 76 0.76 0.06 10.46
C LEU A 76 0.19 1.29 11.19
N GLN A 77 -0.95 1.84 10.75
CA GLN A 77 -1.63 2.90 11.51
C GLN A 77 -1.92 2.45 12.95
N ASP A 78 -2.47 1.25 13.12
CA ASP A 78 -2.77 0.71 14.44
C ASP A 78 -1.50 0.52 15.28
N GLN A 79 -0.35 0.23 14.65
CA GLN A 79 0.95 0.20 15.32
C GLN A 79 1.35 1.59 15.81
N TYR A 80 1.27 2.61 14.96
CA TYR A 80 1.55 4.00 15.36
C TYR A 80 0.60 4.48 16.46
N GLU A 81 -0.68 4.10 16.41
CA GLU A 81 -1.67 4.40 17.45
C GLU A 81 -1.29 3.78 18.80
N ARG A 82 -0.85 2.52 18.80
CA ARG A 82 -0.42 1.81 20.02
C ARG A 82 0.89 2.36 20.60
N GLU A 83 1.85 2.71 19.75
CA GLU A 83 3.19 3.14 20.17
C GLU A 83 3.26 4.65 20.49
N PHE A 84 2.48 5.49 19.80
CA PHE A 84 2.62 6.95 19.83
C PHE A 84 1.28 7.70 19.88
N GLY A 85 0.18 7.04 20.25
CA GLY A 85 -1.17 7.59 20.12
C GLY A 85 -1.43 8.91 20.85
N ASP A 86 -0.68 9.21 21.90
CA ASP A 86 -0.73 10.50 22.62
C ASP A 86 -0.02 11.65 21.89
N GLN A 87 0.82 11.33 20.90
CA GLN A 87 1.69 12.26 20.19
C GLN A 87 1.21 12.56 18.76
N LEU A 88 0.18 11.89 18.26
CA LEU A 88 -0.35 12.09 16.91
C LEU A 88 -1.87 12.10 16.87
N GLN A 89 -2.42 12.64 15.78
CA GLN A 89 -3.85 12.63 15.50
C GLN A 89 -4.12 11.67 14.34
N LEU A 90 -4.61 10.48 14.67
CA LEU A 90 -4.89 9.43 13.70
C LEU A 90 -6.29 9.57 13.11
N ILE A 91 -6.38 9.48 11.79
CA ILE A 91 -7.65 9.50 11.06
C ILE A 91 -7.75 8.35 10.07
N LYS A 92 -8.92 7.70 10.08
CA LYS A 92 -9.30 6.59 9.21
C LYS A 92 -10.45 7.01 8.26
N GLY A 93 -10.78 6.14 7.31
CA GLY A 93 -11.96 6.34 6.45
C GLY A 93 -13.28 6.30 7.24
N ARG A 94 -14.36 6.86 6.68
CA ARG A 94 -15.66 7.03 7.35
C ARG A 94 -16.27 5.73 7.88
N ASP A 95 -16.01 4.59 7.23
CA ASP A 95 -16.49 3.26 7.66
C ASP A 95 -15.97 2.84 9.05
N ASN A 96 -14.88 3.45 9.51
CA ASN A 96 -14.23 3.10 10.79
C ASN A 96 -14.82 3.88 11.98
N TYR A 97 -15.86 4.69 11.76
CA TYR A 97 -16.53 5.50 12.78
C TYR A 97 -18.01 5.18 12.81
N LEU A 98 -18.57 4.89 13.98
CA LEU A 98 -20.01 4.64 14.11
C LEU A 98 -20.80 5.95 14.13
N CYS A 99 -21.93 5.97 13.43
CA CYS A 99 -22.83 7.11 13.37
C CYS A 99 -23.67 7.18 14.65
N GLU A 100 -23.44 8.22 15.47
CA GLU A 100 -24.17 8.44 16.73
C GLU A 100 -25.68 8.69 16.55
N ARG A 101 -26.14 8.93 15.33
CA ARG A 101 -27.57 9.08 15.01
C ARG A 101 -28.35 7.77 15.12
N TYR A 102 -27.67 6.63 15.04
CA TYR A 102 -28.27 5.30 15.08
C TYR A 102 -27.76 4.55 16.33
N PRO A 103 -28.11 4.96 17.56
CA PRO A 103 -27.52 4.38 18.78
C PRO A 103 -27.81 2.88 18.95
N ASP A 104 -28.96 2.41 18.46
CA ASP A 104 -29.38 1.00 18.56
C ASP A 104 -28.85 0.10 17.43
N ARG A 105 -28.05 0.66 16.49
CA ARG A 105 -27.54 -0.08 15.32
C ARG A 105 -26.09 0.29 15.04
N SER A 106 -25.27 -0.70 14.70
CA SER A 106 -23.91 -0.44 14.24
C SER A 106 -23.94 0.06 12.80
N VAL A 107 -24.20 1.36 12.62
CA VAL A 107 -24.22 2.03 11.32
C VAL A 107 -22.91 2.83 11.16
N PRO A 108 -22.04 2.49 10.20
CA PRO A 108 -20.87 3.30 9.91
C PRO A 108 -21.22 4.71 9.44
N THR A 109 -20.34 5.68 9.66
CA THR A 109 -20.58 7.09 9.31
C THR A 109 -20.62 7.31 7.80
N SER A 110 -20.03 6.42 7.01
CA SER A 110 -20.17 6.37 5.55
C SER A 110 -21.61 6.15 5.08
N LEU A 111 -22.38 5.35 5.81
CA LEU A 111 -23.80 5.08 5.56
C LEU A 111 -24.72 6.02 6.36
N GLY A 112 -24.14 6.87 7.19
CA GLY A 112 -24.84 7.84 8.01
C GLY A 112 -25.38 9.00 7.18
N MET A 113 -26.61 8.89 6.71
CA MET A 113 -27.28 9.95 5.95
C MET A 113 -27.70 11.11 6.88
N CYS A 114 -27.17 12.32 6.61
CA CYS A 114 -27.43 13.55 7.36
C CYS A 114 -27.60 14.72 6.39
N ARG A 115 -28.39 15.74 6.76
CA ARG A 115 -28.56 17.00 6.02
C ARG A 115 -27.32 17.89 5.99
N ARG A 116 -26.35 17.62 6.88
CA ARG A 116 -25.07 18.34 6.97
C ARG A 116 -23.88 17.46 6.59
N PRO A 117 -23.89 16.75 5.45
CA PRO A 117 -22.67 16.11 5.00
C PRO A 117 -21.71 17.24 4.60
N ARG A 118 -20.52 17.28 5.21
CA ARG A 118 -19.41 18.15 4.77
C ARG A 118 -19.49 19.65 5.14
N GLY A 119 -20.44 20.08 5.98
CA GLY A 119 -20.47 21.45 6.52
C GLY A 119 -19.56 21.65 7.76
N PRO A 120 -19.11 22.89 8.05
CA PRO A 120 -18.23 23.19 9.20
C PRO A 120 -18.86 22.91 10.57
N LEU A 121 -20.19 22.74 10.61
CA LEU A 121 -20.98 22.42 11.82
C LEU A 121 -21.26 20.92 11.98
N CYS A 122 -20.73 20.05 11.10
CA CYS A 122 -20.91 18.61 11.24
C CYS A 122 -20.08 18.09 12.44
N GLN A 123 -20.75 17.50 13.42
CA GLN A 123 -20.14 17.02 14.66
C GLN A 123 -20.16 15.50 14.80
N CYS A 124 -20.32 14.74 13.71
CA CYS A 124 -20.26 13.28 13.79
C CYS A 124 -18.85 12.80 14.18
N PRO A 125 -18.69 11.58 14.72
CA PRO A 125 -17.38 11.10 15.19
C PRO A 125 -16.26 11.22 14.15
N TYR A 126 -16.56 10.90 12.88
CA TYR A 126 -15.61 11.10 11.79
C TYR A 126 -15.25 12.58 11.57
N ALA A 127 -16.24 13.48 11.58
CA ALA A 127 -15.99 14.92 11.38
C ALA A 127 -15.16 15.52 12.53
N ARG A 128 -15.41 15.11 13.77
CA ARG A 128 -14.60 15.50 14.94
C ARG A 128 -13.17 14.97 14.82
N ALA A 129 -12.99 13.71 14.47
CA ALA A 129 -11.67 13.13 14.23
C ALA A 129 -10.93 13.84 13.08
N LYS A 130 -11.63 14.19 12.00
CA LYS A 130 -11.07 14.98 10.89
C LYS A 130 -10.63 16.37 11.33
N ALA A 131 -11.48 17.09 12.05
CA ALA A 131 -11.15 18.41 12.57
C ALA A 131 -9.94 18.35 13.52
N ALA A 132 -9.91 17.37 14.43
CA ALA A 132 -8.78 17.16 15.33
C ALA A 132 -7.48 16.86 14.56
N ALA A 133 -7.53 16.01 13.52
CA ALA A 133 -6.37 15.71 12.69
C ALA A 133 -5.87 16.93 11.90
N LEU A 134 -6.79 17.71 11.31
CA LEU A 134 -6.44 18.94 10.56
C LEU A 134 -5.81 20.00 11.47
N ALA A 135 -6.32 20.16 12.69
CA ALA A 135 -5.79 21.11 13.67
C ALA A 135 -4.53 20.60 14.37
N GLY A 136 -4.36 19.29 14.49
CA GLY A 136 -3.26 18.67 15.22
C GLY A 136 -1.90 18.85 14.53
N PRO A 137 -0.79 18.83 15.31
CA PRO A 137 0.56 19.01 14.79
C PRO A 137 1.02 17.83 13.92
N ILE A 138 0.59 16.60 14.24
CA ILE A 138 0.96 15.39 13.48
C ILE A 138 -0.33 14.72 12.99
N PHE A 139 -0.65 14.91 11.71
CA PHE A 139 -1.78 14.27 11.04
C PHE A 139 -1.33 12.90 10.55
N CYS A 140 -1.84 11.81 11.14
CA CYS A 140 -1.48 10.45 10.79
C CYS A 140 -2.61 9.74 10.03
N THR A 141 -2.31 9.20 8.85
CA THR A 141 -3.27 8.37 8.09
C THR A 141 -2.55 7.42 7.14
N ASN A 142 -3.24 6.84 6.15
CA ASN A 142 -2.65 6.02 5.09
C ASN A 142 -2.63 6.81 3.78
N THR A 143 -1.68 6.46 2.91
CA THR A 143 -1.49 7.13 1.62
C THR A 143 -2.75 7.16 0.77
N TRP A 144 -3.51 6.06 0.72
CA TRP A 144 -4.74 5.96 -0.07
C TRP A 144 -5.80 6.96 0.41
N TYR A 145 -6.09 6.98 1.70
CA TYR A 145 -7.08 7.88 2.29
C TYR A 145 -6.65 9.35 2.15
N PHE A 146 -5.36 9.63 2.32
CA PHE A 146 -4.82 10.99 2.15
C PHE A 146 -5.01 11.50 0.72
N ALA A 147 -4.62 10.69 -0.27
CA ALA A 147 -4.77 11.04 -1.69
C ALA A 147 -6.26 11.17 -2.06
N THR A 148 -7.14 10.27 -1.59
CA THR A 148 -8.59 10.36 -1.78
C THR A 148 -9.18 11.61 -1.14
N LEU A 149 -8.77 11.95 0.08
CA LEU A 149 -9.24 13.16 0.76
C LEU A 149 -8.86 14.43 -0.01
N ARG A 150 -7.62 14.48 -0.51
CA ARG A 150 -7.10 15.64 -1.24
C ARG A 150 -7.70 15.77 -2.64
N HIS A 151 -7.80 14.67 -3.38
CA HIS A 151 -8.22 14.67 -4.77
C HIS A 151 -9.74 14.49 -4.91
N TRP A 152 -10.27 13.34 -4.48
CA TRP A 152 -11.67 12.97 -4.70
C TRP A 152 -12.65 13.74 -3.83
N HIS A 153 -12.28 14.06 -2.59
CA HIS A 153 -13.12 14.90 -1.74
C HIS A 153 -12.82 16.40 -1.89
N ALA A 154 -11.81 16.76 -2.70
CA ALA A 154 -11.33 18.13 -2.88
C ALA A 154 -11.10 18.87 -1.53
N GLU A 155 -10.66 18.14 -0.50
CA GLU A 155 -10.42 18.73 0.81
C GLU A 155 -9.21 19.66 0.73
N GLN A 156 -9.38 20.90 1.21
CA GLN A 156 -8.30 21.88 1.27
C GLN A 156 -7.34 21.55 2.42
N LEU A 157 -6.48 20.56 2.19
CA LEU A 157 -5.37 20.24 3.08
C LEU A 157 -4.30 21.33 2.96
N ARG A 158 -4.06 22.07 4.05
CA ARG A 158 -2.97 23.05 4.08
C ARG A 158 -1.62 22.37 3.87
N ARG A 159 -0.69 23.09 3.25
CA ARG A 159 0.71 22.68 3.19
C ARG A 159 1.29 22.67 4.61
N ARG A 160 2.05 21.62 4.93
CA ARG A 160 2.75 21.47 6.23
C ARG A 160 4.26 21.56 6.04
N ARG A 161 5.01 21.69 7.12
CA ARG A 161 6.48 21.70 7.04
C ARG A 161 7.05 20.35 6.58
N LEU A 162 6.46 19.23 7.03
CA LEU A 162 6.96 17.89 6.70
C LEU A 162 5.85 16.93 6.23
N LEU A 163 6.17 16.11 5.22
CA LEU A 163 5.41 14.91 4.85
C LEU A 163 6.31 13.69 4.99
N VAL A 164 5.96 12.77 5.88
CA VAL A 164 6.62 11.46 5.98
C VAL A 164 5.72 10.40 5.34
N ILE A 165 6.24 9.64 4.40
CA ILE A 165 5.58 8.45 3.83
C ILE A 165 6.38 7.23 4.25
N ASP A 166 5.84 6.47 5.20
CA ASP A 166 6.42 5.22 5.66
C ASP A 166 5.99 4.04 4.77
N GLU A 167 6.90 3.08 4.59
CA GLU A 167 6.83 2.02 3.61
C GLU A 167 6.49 2.50 2.19
N ALA A 168 7.18 3.57 1.76
CA ALA A 168 6.98 4.26 0.49
C ALA A 168 7.31 3.42 -0.77
N HIS A 169 7.80 2.18 -0.62
CA HIS A 169 8.00 1.27 -1.76
C HIS A 169 6.69 0.96 -2.51
N ASN A 170 5.54 1.06 -1.83
CA ASN A 170 4.21 0.87 -2.41
C ASN A 170 3.54 2.15 -2.94
N LEU A 171 4.23 3.29 -2.90
CA LEU A 171 3.61 4.60 -3.20
C LEU A 171 2.98 4.63 -4.60
N GLU A 172 3.71 4.19 -5.63
CA GLU A 172 3.20 4.15 -7.02
C GLU A 172 1.94 3.28 -7.11
N ALA A 173 1.99 2.05 -6.59
CA ALA A 173 0.85 1.13 -6.62
C ALA A 173 -0.38 1.69 -5.88
N HIS A 174 -0.19 2.36 -4.74
CA HIS A 174 -1.27 3.01 -4.02
C HIS A 174 -1.91 4.16 -4.81
N LEU A 175 -1.08 5.00 -5.43
CA LEU A 175 -1.58 6.13 -6.23
C LEU A 175 -2.25 5.65 -7.52
N VAL A 176 -1.70 4.65 -8.21
CA VAL A 176 -2.36 4.02 -9.36
C VAL A 176 -3.76 3.56 -8.98
N ASN A 177 -3.92 2.88 -7.84
CA ASN A 177 -5.23 2.45 -7.35
C ASN A 177 -6.16 3.65 -7.06
N VAL A 178 -5.68 4.69 -6.37
CA VAL A 178 -6.49 5.90 -6.08
C VAL A 178 -7.01 6.57 -7.35
N TYR A 179 -6.19 6.65 -8.39
CA TYR A 179 -6.53 7.33 -9.65
C TYR A 179 -7.13 6.39 -10.71
N THR A 180 -7.38 5.12 -10.38
CA THR A 180 -8.06 4.21 -11.29
C THR A 180 -9.56 4.51 -11.32
N VAL A 181 -10.12 4.64 -12.52
CA VAL A 181 -11.57 4.76 -12.72
C VAL A 181 -12.16 3.38 -12.95
N GLN A 182 -13.06 2.96 -12.07
CA GLN A 182 -13.59 1.59 -12.03
C GLN A 182 -15.11 1.57 -12.15
N PHE A 183 -15.63 0.51 -12.79
CA PHE A 183 -17.05 0.26 -12.96
C PHE A 183 -17.35 -1.21 -12.68
N THR A 184 -18.20 -1.46 -11.70
CA THR A 184 -18.70 -2.79 -11.39
C THR A 184 -19.66 -3.28 -12.49
N ALA A 185 -19.88 -4.59 -12.56
CA ALA A 185 -20.87 -5.16 -13.49
C ALA A 185 -22.28 -4.63 -13.24
N ALA A 186 -22.62 -4.30 -11.99
CA ALA A 186 -23.90 -3.68 -11.63
C ALA A 186 -23.99 -2.25 -12.18
N GLU A 187 -22.98 -1.41 -11.94
CA GLU A 187 -22.95 -0.03 -12.49
C GLU A 187 -23.01 -0.04 -14.02
N MET A 188 -22.28 -0.93 -14.70
CA MET A 188 -22.34 -1.00 -16.16
C MET A 188 -23.75 -1.35 -16.66
N LYS A 189 -24.40 -2.33 -16.02
CA LYS A 189 -25.78 -2.71 -16.36
C LYS A 189 -26.76 -1.58 -16.08
N ASP A 190 -26.62 -0.90 -14.95
CA ASP A 190 -27.55 0.15 -14.53
C ASP A 190 -27.39 1.42 -15.37
N TRP A 191 -26.17 1.77 -15.76
CA TRP A 191 -25.87 3.03 -16.46
C TRP A 191 -25.91 2.91 -17.99
N PHE A 192 -25.49 1.76 -18.51
CA PHE A 192 -25.35 1.55 -19.96
C PHE A 192 -26.25 0.42 -20.49
N GLY A 193 -26.97 -0.29 -19.63
CA GLY A 193 -27.84 -1.42 -20.02
C GLY A 193 -27.10 -2.72 -20.36
N ALA A 194 -25.78 -2.66 -20.50
CA ALA A 194 -24.91 -3.77 -20.88
C ALA A 194 -23.47 -3.51 -20.41
N PRO A 195 -22.60 -4.53 -20.38
CA PRO A 195 -21.17 -4.32 -20.24
C PRO A 195 -20.65 -3.35 -21.31
N LEU A 196 -19.67 -2.51 -20.94
CA LEU A 196 -19.03 -1.60 -21.90
C LEU A 196 -18.40 -2.40 -23.05
N PRO A 197 -18.52 -1.93 -24.31
CA PRO A 197 -17.97 -2.63 -25.47
C PRO A 197 -16.45 -2.68 -25.37
N HIS A 198 -15.82 -3.69 -26.00
CA HIS A 198 -14.37 -3.74 -26.11
C HIS A 198 -13.89 -2.78 -27.20
N LEU A 199 -13.25 -1.69 -26.81
CA LEU A 199 -12.67 -0.68 -27.72
C LEU A 199 -11.15 -0.87 -27.87
N ALA A 200 -10.56 -0.18 -28.84
CA ALA A 200 -9.16 -0.35 -29.18
C ALA A 200 -8.23 0.38 -28.19
N SER A 201 -8.68 1.53 -27.68
CA SER A 201 -7.93 2.36 -26.75
C SER A 201 -8.81 2.85 -25.60
N ALA A 202 -8.16 3.35 -24.54
CA ALA A 202 -8.88 4.02 -23.46
C ALA A 202 -9.58 5.29 -23.96
N ASP A 203 -8.95 6.05 -24.87
CA ASP A 203 -9.51 7.32 -25.37
C ASP A 203 -10.84 7.15 -26.11
N ASP A 204 -11.06 6.01 -26.76
CA ASP A 204 -12.33 5.68 -27.42
C ASP A 204 -13.53 5.66 -26.44
N TYR A 205 -13.29 5.53 -25.13
CA TYR A 205 -14.34 5.59 -24.11
C TYR A 205 -14.80 7.01 -23.76
N ARG A 206 -14.04 8.05 -24.12
CA ARG A 206 -14.34 9.42 -23.69
C ARG A 206 -15.70 9.91 -24.17
N ASP A 207 -16.10 9.54 -25.38
CA ASP A 207 -17.41 9.92 -25.93
C ASP A 207 -18.57 9.27 -25.15
N ILE A 208 -18.47 7.95 -24.91
CA ILE A 208 -19.49 7.18 -24.18
C ILE A 208 -19.60 7.66 -22.73
N LEU A 209 -18.45 7.80 -22.07
CA LEU A 209 -18.39 8.20 -20.67
C LEU A 209 -18.72 9.68 -20.48
N GLY A 210 -18.31 10.55 -21.40
CA GLY A 210 -18.64 11.97 -21.41
C GLY A 210 -20.14 12.21 -21.57
N GLY A 211 -20.77 11.57 -22.54
CA GLY A 211 -22.22 11.64 -22.72
C GLY A 211 -23.01 11.08 -21.53
N HIS A 212 -22.46 10.11 -20.79
CA HIS A 212 -23.06 9.66 -19.54
C HIS A 212 -22.82 10.64 -18.38
N ALA A 213 -21.62 11.21 -18.26
CA ALA A 213 -21.31 12.21 -17.24
C ALA A 213 -22.23 13.44 -17.33
N ASP A 214 -22.56 13.88 -18.55
CA ASP A 214 -23.53 14.96 -18.74
C ASP A 214 -24.95 14.60 -18.26
N ARG A 215 -25.40 13.37 -18.53
CA ARG A 215 -26.68 12.87 -18.00
C ARG A 215 -26.70 12.79 -16.48
N LEU A 216 -25.62 12.29 -15.86
CA LEU A 216 -25.51 12.26 -14.39
C LEU A 216 -25.57 13.66 -13.78
N ARG A 217 -25.01 14.66 -14.47
CA ARG A 217 -25.07 16.07 -14.04
C ARG A 217 -26.49 16.64 -14.11
N GLU A 218 -27.25 16.29 -15.14
CA GLU A 218 -28.66 16.67 -15.26
C GLU A 218 -29.51 15.99 -14.17
N ASP A 219 -29.31 14.69 -13.94
CA ASP A 219 -29.97 13.93 -12.88
C ASP A 219 -29.64 14.50 -11.49
N LEU A 220 -28.37 14.85 -11.25
CA LEU A 220 -27.92 15.45 -9.99
C LEU A 220 -28.63 16.78 -9.75
N ARG A 221 -28.77 17.62 -10.79
CA ARG A 221 -29.49 18.88 -10.69
C ARG A 221 -30.96 18.66 -10.31
N ALA A 222 -31.63 17.70 -10.95
CA ALA A 222 -33.02 17.36 -10.62
C ALA A 222 -33.17 16.90 -9.16
N VAL A 223 -32.27 16.04 -8.68
CA VAL A 223 -32.27 15.56 -7.29
C VAL A 223 -32.03 16.71 -6.29
N VAL A 224 -31.15 17.66 -6.62
CA VAL A 224 -30.92 18.85 -5.80
C VAL A 224 -32.18 19.74 -5.75
N ASP A 225 -32.83 19.97 -6.89
CA ASP A 225 -34.07 20.74 -6.96
C ASP A 225 -35.19 20.07 -6.14
N GLU A 226 -35.30 18.73 -6.19
CA GLU A 226 -36.23 17.95 -5.36
C GLU A 226 -35.92 18.06 -3.85
N LEU A 227 -34.65 17.98 -3.46
CA LEU A 227 -34.22 18.17 -2.07
C LEU A 227 -34.57 19.56 -1.55
N ASP A 228 -34.35 20.60 -2.36
CA ASP A 228 -34.67 21.98 -1.99
C ASP A 228 -36.18 22.19 -1.81
N ALA A 229 -37.00 21.50 -2.60
CA ALA A 229 -38.46 21.53 -2.49
C ALA A 229 -38.99 20.84 -1.21
N LEU A 230 -38.23 19.93 -0.60
CA LEU A 230 -38.63 19.25 0.65
C LEU A 230 -38.51 20.14 1.89
N ARG A 231 -37.81 21.28 1.81
CA ARG A 231 -37.74 22.23 2.93
C ARG A 231 -39.09 22.96 3.07
N PRO A 232 -39.79 22.85 4.21
CA PRO A 232 -41.02 23.60 4.42
C PRO A 232 -40.76 25.11 4.35
N PRO A 233 -41.61 25.90 3.66
CA PRO A 233 -41.37 27.33 3.46
C PRO A 233 -41.36 28.14 4.78
N ASP A 234 -42.09 27.66 5.80
CA ASP A 234 -42.22 28.33 7.10
C ASP A 234 -41.13 27.92 8.11
N VAL A 235 -40.18 27.06 7.71
CA VAL A 235 -39.11 26.56 8.58
C VAL A 235 -37.78 27.18 8.16
N GLU A 236 -37.19 27.95 9.07
CA GLU A 236 -35.84 28.50 8.91
C GLU A 236 -34.82 27.40 8.59
N ALA A 237 -33.86 27.71 7.70
CA ALA A 237 -32.90 26.72 7.20
C ALA A 237 -32.13 26.02 8.35
N ASP A 238 -31.70 26.78 9.36
CA ASP A 238 -30.98 26.23 10.50
C ASP A 238 -31.82 25.25 11.33
N VAL A 239 -33.12 25.53 11.48
CA VAL A 239 -34.07 24.66 12.19
C VAL A 239 -34.31 23.39 11.38
N PHE A 240 -34.54 23.52 10.07
CA PHE A 240 -34.68 22.37 9.17
C PHE A 240 -33.46 21.45 9.22
N LEU A 241 -32.25 22.03 9.23
CA LEU A 241 -31.00 21.29 9.33
C LEU A 241 -30.79 20.54 10.67
N GLN A 242 -31.55 20.88 11.73
CA GLN A 242 -31.52 20.19 13.03
C GLN A 242 -32.57 19.08 13.15
N MET A 243 -33.62 19.13 12.33
CA MET A 243 -34.65 18.08 12.29
C MET A 243 -34.09 16.78 11.70
N PRO A 244 -34.70 15.61 12.01
CA PRO A 244 -34.37 14.37 11.32
C PRO A 244 -34.91 14.37 9.87
N PRO A 245 -34.12 13.99 8.84
CA PRO A 245 -34.63 13.75 7.49
C PRO A 245 -35.71 12.69 7.40
N SER A 246 -36.67 12.92 6.52
CA SER A 246 -37.73 11.98 6.17
C SER A 246 -37.16 10.80 5.37
N ARG A 247 -37.92 9.72 5.20
CA ARG A 247 -37.48 8.57 4.39
C ARG A 247 -37.24 8.94 2.93
N GLU A 248 -38.11 9.80 2.38
CA GLU A 248 -37.99 10.32 1.02
C GLU A 248 -36.71 11.14 0.85
N GLU A 249 -36.45 12.04 1.80
CA GLU A 249 -35.23 12.85 1.78
C GLU A 249 -33.96 12.00 1.91
N LEU A 250 -33.98 10.96 2.76
CA LEU A 250 -32.85 10.04 2.88
C LEU A 250 -32.53 9.35 1.55
N ALA A 251 -33.55 8.94 0.79
CA ALA A 251 -33.35 8.33 -0.53
C ALA A 251 -32.78 9.32 -1.55
N LEU A 252 -33.22 10.58 -1.52
CA LEU A 252 -32.68 11.64 -2.37
C LEU A 252 -31.24 12.00 -2.01
N LEU A 253 -30.90 12.06 -0.71
CA LEU A 253 -29.53 12.30 -0.25
C LEU A 253 -28.58 11.18 -0.70
N GLU A 254 -29.00 9.93 -0.58
CA GLU A 254 -28.24 8.77 -1.07
C GLU A 254 -28.03 8.84 -2.58
N ARG A 255 -29.09 9.15 -3.34
CA ARG A 255 -29.01 9.32 -4.79
C ARG A 255 -28.09 10.47 -5.18
N ARG A 256 -28.17 11.62 -4.51
CA ARG A 256 -27.28 12.78 -4.74
C ARG A 256 -25.82 12.39 -4.54
N ASP A 257 -25.48 11.79 -3.40
CA ASP A 257 -24.10 11.41 -3.08
C ASP A 257 -23.54 10.38 -4.08
N ALA A 258 -24.36 9.44 -4.54
CA ALA A 258 -23.99 8.48 -5.58
C ALA A 258 -23.74 9.16 -6.94
N LEU A 259 -24.62 10.07 -7.36
CA LEU A 259 -24.49 10.83 -8.61
C LEU A 259 -23.25 11.76 -8.59
N GLU A 260 -23.00 12.46 -7.48
CA GLU A 260 -21.81 13.31 -7.29
C GLU A 260 -20.51 12.50 -7.42
N ALA A 261 -20.43 11.37 -6.72
CA ALA A 261 -19.25 10.51 -6.73
C ALA A 261 -19.00 9.92 -8.13
N ALA A 262 -20.06 9.43 -8.78
CA ALA A 262 -20.00 8.90 -10.14
C ALA A 262 -19.58 9.97 -11.15
N GLY A 263 -20.22 11.14 -11.12
CA GLY A 263 -19.93 12.26 -12.01
C GLY A 263 -18.48 12.74 -11.89
N THR A 264 -17.98 12.93 -10.65
CA THR A 264 -16.59 13.33 -10.39
C THR A 264 -15.60 12.32 -10.96
N ARG A 265 -15.85 11.03 -10.75
CA ARG A 265 -15.01 9.94 -11.24
C ARG A 265 -14.99 9.87 -12.77
N LEU A 266 -16.13 10.03 -13.43
CA LEU A 266 -16.20 10.07 -14.89
C LEU A 266 -15.47 11.27 -15.47
N ARG A 267 -15.70 12.46 -14.91
CA ARG A 267 -15.06 13.70 -15.37
C ARG A 267 -13.55 13.67 -15.16
N PHE A 268 -13.06 13.04 -14.10
CA PHE A 268 -11.62 12.84 -13.91
C PHE A 268 -10.97 12.14 -15.10
N PHE A 269 -11.57 11.07 -15.62
CA PHE A 269 -11.06 10.41 -16.83
C PHE A 269 -11.31 11.25 -18.08
N VAL A 270 -12.56 11.71 -18.29
CA VAL A 270 -12.97 12.40 -19.53
C VAL A 270 -12.20 13.68 -19.78
N ASP A 271 -12.02 14.49 -18.74
CA ASP A 271 -11.38 15.81 -18.82
C ASP A 271 -9.83 15.72 -18.82
N ASP A 272 -9.24 14.58 -18.40
CA ASP A 272 -7.79 14.37 -18.44
C ASP A 272 -7.32 13.81 -19.79
N THR A 273 -6.87 14.71 -20.67
CA THR A 273 -6.35 14.38 -22.00
C THR A 273 -4.83 14.21 -22.06
N GLU A 274 -4.11 14.44 -20.97
CA GLU A 274 -2.64 14.37 -20.95
C GLU A 274 -2.12 13.03 -20.44
N THR A 275 -2.89 12.37 -19.57
CA THR A 275 -2.53 11.07 -19.02
C THR A 275 -2.78 9.95 -20.02
N GLU A 276 -1.82 9.06 -20.18
CA GLU A 276 -1.99 7.81 -20.93
C GLU A 276 -2.72 6.78 -20.05
N TRP A 277 -3.79 6.18 -20.57
CA TRP A 277 -4.64 5.25 -19.83
C TRP A 277 -4.60 3.84 -20.44
N VAL A 278 -4.63 2.82 -19.58
CA VAL A 278 -4.71 1.41 -19.95
C VAL A 278 -6.04 0.84 -19.49
N VAL A 279 -6.67 0.06 -20.36
CA VAL A 279 -7.93 -0.62 -20.06
C VAL A 279 -7.64 -1.99 -19.47
N ARG A 280 -8.26 -2.31 -18.33
CA ARG A 280 -8.39 -3.67 -17.81
C ARG A 280 -9.82 -4.14 -17.97
N TYR A 281 -10.00 -5.08 -18.88
CA TYR A 281 -11.31 -5.66 -19.14
C TYR A 281 -11.63 -6.76 -18.14
N PRO A 282 -12.91 -6.85 -17.71
CA PRO A 282 -13.36 -7.97 -16.90
C PRO A 282 -13.29 -9.26 -17.72
N THR A 283 -12.53 -10.25 -17.25
CA THR A 283 -12.49 -11.59 -17.87
C THR A 283 -13.67 -12.47 -17.46
N ASP A 284 -14.30 -12.16 -16.33
CA ASP A 284 -15.38 -12.93 -15.72
C ASP A 284 -16.68 -12.13 -15.64
N LEU A 285 -17.82 -12.83 -15.71
CA LEU A 285 -19.18 -12.28 -15.51
C LEU A 285 -19.33 -11.82 -14.05
N GLY A 286 -18.90 -10.59 -13.75
CA GLY A 286 -18.92 -10.02 -12.40
C GLY A 286 -17.65 -9.25 -12.02
N ALA A 287 -16.59 -9.33 -12.84
CA ALA A 287 -15.39 -8.53 -12.65
C ALA A 287 -15.62 -7.05 -13.00
N THR A 288 -14.76 -6.20 -12.45
CA THR A 288 -14.79 -4.75 -12.62
C THR A 288 -14.07 -4.34 -13.90
N PHE A 289 -14.65 -3.41 -14.67
CA PHE A 289 -13.95 -2.73 -15.76
C PHE A 289 -13.13 -1.58 -15.18
N GLU A 290 -11.85 -1.47 -15.56
CA GLU A 290 -10.96 -0.43 -15.04
C GLU A 290 -10.27 0.35 -16.15
N LEU A 291 -10.23 1.68 -15.98
CA LEU A 291 -9.36 2.59 -16.69
C LEU A 291 -8.24 2.99 -15.72
N VAL A 292 -7.03 2.56 -16.00
CA VAL A 292 -5.87 2.69 -15.12
C VAL A 292 -4.87 3.66 -15.74
N PRO A 293 -4.42 4.72 -15.05
CA PRO A 293 -3.38 5.59 -15.58
C PRO A 293 -2.08 4.80 -15.72
N LEU A 294 -1.43 4.83 -16.89
CA LEU A 294 -0.18 4.11 -17.14
C LEU A 294 0.94 4.60 -16.21
N SER A 295 0.94 5.90 -15.90
CA SER A 295 1.87 6.54 -14.99
C SER A 295 1.15 7.52 -14.08
N VAL A 296 1.58 7.59 -12.82
CA VAL A 296 1.07 8.54 -11.82
C VAL A 296 2.13 9.56 -11.41
N THR A 297 3.18 9.73 -12.20
CA THR A 297 4.32 10.62 -11.90
C THR A 297 3.89 12.07 -11.67
N GLY A 298 3.01 12.61 -12.53
CA GLY A 298 2.43 13.95 -12.38
C GLY A 298 1.68 14.10 -11.06
N TYR A 299 0.73 13.20 -10.79
CA TYR A 299 -0.05 13.22 -9.54
C TYR A 299 0.81 13.01 -8.30
N THR A 300 1.87 12.20 -8.40
CA THR A 300 2.81 11.96 -7.31
C THR A 300 3.57 13.24 -6.97
N ARG A 301 4.15 13.90 -7.97
CA ARG A 301 4.85 15.17 -7.78
C ARG A 301 3.95 16.21 -7.12
N ASP A 302 2.72 16.36 -7.60
CA ASP A 302 1.78 17.37 -7.09
C ASP A 302 1.29 17.02 -5.67
N LEU A 303 1.17 15.72 -5.36
CA LEU A 303 0.92 15.25 -4.00
C LEU A 303 2.08 15.63 -3.08
N LEU A 304 3.32 15.33 -3.47
CA LEU A 304 4.51 15.59 -2.65
C LEU A 304 4.72 17.10 -2.43
N THR A 305 4.83 17.89 -3.50
CA THR A 305 5.18 19.32 -3.43
C THR A 305 4.07 20.18 -2.85
N GLY A 306 2.81 19.84 -3.13
CA GLY A 306 1.68 20.60 -2.62
C GLY A 306 1.27 20.23 -1.19
N SER A 307 1.72 19.08 -0.65
CA SER A 307 1.40 18.67 0.72
C SER A 307 2.39 19.18 1.75
N ALA A 308 3.67 19.32 1.41
CA ALA A 308 4.67 19.78 2.36
C ALA A 308 5.81 20.58 1.74
N GLU A 309 6.59 21.23 2.60
CA GLU A 309 7.88 21.85 2.25
C GLU A 309 8.95 20.78 2.06
N LEU A 310 9.03 19.84 3.00
CA LEU A 310 9.98 18.73 3.00
C LEU A 310 9.25 17.39 2.94
N VAL A 311 9.82 16.43 2.23
CA VAL A 311 9.27 15.08 2.09
C VAL A 311 10.31 14.06 2.52
N VAL A 312 9.90 13.13 3.38
CA VAL A 312 10.71 11.97 3.79
C VAL A 312 10.00 10.70 3.34
N LEU A 313 10.64 9.93 2.47
CA LEU A 313 10.18 8.61 2.05
C LEU A 313 10.97 7.56 2.84
N SER A 314 10.30 6.70 3.60
CA SER A 314 10.96 5.63 4.36
C SER A 314 10.55 4.25 3.88
N SER A 315 11.50 3.32 3.80
CA SER A 315 11.25 1.91 3.46
C SER A 315 12.47 1.06 3.82
N ALA A 316 12.34 -0.26 3.81
CA ALA A 316 13.52 -1.14 3.80
C ALA A 316 14.36 -0.97 2.52
N TYR A 317 13.72 -0.71 1.39
CA TYR A 317 14.38 -0.47 0.11
C TYR A 317 13.47 0.34 -0.83
N LEU A 318 14.01 1.34 -1.54
CA LEU A 318 13.29 2.18 -2.52
C LEU A 318 13.91 2.11 -3.92
N GLY A 319 15.16 1.67 -4.04
CA GLY A 319 15.86 1.61 -5.33
C GLY A 319 16.87 2.74 -5.53
N PRO A 320 17.63 2.72 -6.64
CA PRO A 320 18.58 3.78 -6.97
C PRO A 320 17.94 5.18 -7.00
N ALA A 321 18.69 6.22 -6.60
CA ALA A 321 18.16 7.59 -6.49
C ALA A 321 17.56 8.12 -7.80
N ALA A 322 18.20 7.85 -8.94
CA ALA A 322 17.72 8.27 -10.24
C ALA A 322 16.37 7.62 -10.60
N ALA A 323 16.27 6.30 -10.46
CA ALA A 323 15.02 5.57 -10.73
C ALA A 323 13.88 6.01 -9.78
N LEU A 324 14.21 6.30 -8.51
CA LEU A 324 13.25 6.84 -7.57
C LEU A 324 12.80 8.24 -7.98
N ALA A 325 13.71 9.15 -8.32
CA ALA A 325 13.38 10.49 -8.79
C ALA A 325 12.46 10.45 -10.03
N ASP A 326 12.79 9.60 -11.01
CA ASP A 326 11.99 9.39 -12.21
C ASP A 326 10.56 8.92 -11.86
N SER A 327 10.44 7.93 -10.96
CA SER A 327 9.13 7.40 -10.52
C SER A 327 8.27 8.43 -9.76
N LEU A 328 8.89 9.45 -9.17
CA LEU A 328 8.22 10.52 -8.44
C LEU A 328 7.96 11.76 -9.31
N GLY A 329 8.38 11.75 -10.58
CA GLY A 329 8.28 12.91 -11.47
C GLY A 329 9.22 14.06 -11.10
N LEU A 330 10.36 13.76 -10.49
CA LEU A 330 11.37 14.71 -10.04
C LEU A 330 12.59 14.72 -10.98
N ALA A 331 13.31 15.85 -11.03
CA ALA A 331 14.55 15.95 -11.80
C ALA A 331 15.66 15.05 -11.22
N ALA A 332 16.65 14.73 -12.05
CA ALA A 332 17.85 14.02 -11.59
C ALA A 332 18.53 14.80 -10.45
N GLY A 333 18.80 14.10 -9.34
CA GLY A 333 19.33 14.73 -8.12
C GLY A 333 18.26 15.32 -7.20
N GLY A 334 16.98 15.35 -7.61
CA GLY A 334 15.87 15.85 -6.78
C GLY A 334 15.52 14.97 -5.58
N VAL A 335 16.19 13.82 -5.43
CA VAL A 335 16.06 12.92 -4.28
C VAL A 335 17.43 12.66 -3.67
N ARG A 336 17.57 12.88 -2.36
CA ARG A 336 18.76 12.51 -1.59
C ARG A 336 18.51 11.23 -0.82
N ARG A 337 19.41 10.25 -0.94
CA ARG A 337 19.27 8.94 -0.28
C ARG A 337 20.15 8.84 0.97
N PHE A 338 19.58 8.24 2.00
CA PHE A 338 20.24 7.86 3.25
C PHE A 338 20.04 6.37 3.44
N THR A 339 21.14 5.62 3.49
CA THR A 339 21.09 4.15 3.55
C THR A 339 21.79 3.66 4.81
N SER A 340 21.17 2.73 5.52
CA SER A 340 21.81 2.00 6.62
C SER A 340 22.08 0.54 6.24
N PRO A 341 23.22 -0.05 6.63
CA PRO A 341 23.48 -1.46 6.43
C PRO A 341 22.51 -2.31 7.28
N SER A 342 22.44 -3.61 6.98
CA SER A 342 21.71 -4.53 7.86
C SER A 342 22.39 -4.57 9.23
N PRO A 343 21.65 -4.36 10.34
CA PRO A 343 22.20 -4.53 11.69
C PRO A 343 22.42 -6.00 12.05
N PHE A 344 21.92 -6.93 11.23
CA PHE A 344 21.97 -8.37 11.48
C PHE A 344 23.13 -9.03 10.71
N PRO A 345 23.98 -9.80 11.43
CA PRO A 345 24.98 -10.71 10.86
C PRO A 345 24.39 -11.70 9.84
N LEU A 346 25.21 -12.17 8.89
CA LEU A 346 24.75 -13.03 7.79
C LEU A 346 24.25 -14.41 8.23
N ASP A 347 24.82 -14.97 9.28
CA ASP A 347 24.45 -16.25 9.89
C ASP A 347 23.05 -16.23 10.52
N GLN A 348 22.54 -15.06 10.91
CA GLN A 348 21.16 -14.89 11.38
C GLN A 348 20.14 -14.84 10.23
N ARG A 349 20.57 -14.42 9.04
CA ARG A 349 19.71 -14.19 7.86
C ARG A 349 20.16 -14.95 6.60
N PRO A 350 20.50 -16.24 6.68
CA PRO A 350 21.06 -16.95 5.54
C PRO A 350 20.04 -17.10 4.41
N ILE A 351 20.53 -16.99 3.18
CA ILE A 351 19.80 -17.46 1.99
C ILE A 351 20.30 -18.86 1.68
N VAL A 352 19.38 -19.79 1.48
CA VAL A 352 19.66 -21.15 1.00
C VAL A 352 19.06 -21.30 -0.39
N TYR A 353 19.93 -21.37 -1.39
CA TYR A 353 19.52 -21.50 -2.79
C TYR A 353 19.35 -22.97 -3.17
N ARG A 354 18.10 -23.38 -3.47
CA ARG A 354 17.73 -24.76 -3.83
C ARG A 354 16.86 -24.75 -5.09
N PRO A 355 17.43 -24.40 -6.25
CA PRO A 355 16.64 -24.18 -7.47
C PRO A 355 16.02 -25.50 -7.97
N VAL A 356 14.73 -25.45 -8.25
CA VAL A 356 14.00 -26.56 -8.87
C VAL A 356 14.01 -26.43 -10.39
N ALA A 357 13.67 -25.25 -10.90
CA ALA A 357 13.68 -24.91 -12.31
C ALA A 357 13.63 -23.40 -12.51
N ALA A 358 13.84 -22.95 -13.76
CA ALA A 358 13.48 -21.60 -14.19
C ALA A 358 11.95 -21.49 -14.32
N LEU A 359 11.28 -21.03 -13.26
CA LEU A 359 9.82 -21.13 -13.18
C LEU A 359 9.13 -20.14 -14.11
N SER A 360 8.22 -20.66 -14.94
CA SER A 360 7.46 -19.84 -15.89
C SER A 360 6.00 -20.27 -15.94
N ARG A 361 5.10 -19.37 -16.37
CA ARG A 361 3.68 -19.70 -16.53
C ARG A 361 3.47 -20.79 -17.60
N ALA A 362 4.28 -20.76 -18.66
CA ALA A 362 4.21 -21.70 -19.78
C ALA A 362 4.56 -23.14 -19.39
N ARG A 363 5.50 -23.34 -18.46
CA ARG A 363 5.96 -24.67 -18.01
C ARG A 363 5.48 -25.05 -16.61
N GLN A 364 4.49 -24.32 -16.08
CA GLN A 364 4.12 -24.42 -14.69
C GLN A 364 3.64 -25.82 -14.31
N ALA A 365 2.78 -26.44 -15.14
CA ALA A 365 2.26 -27.78 -14.87
C ALA A 365 3.36 -28.87 -14.86
N GLU A 366 4.42 -28.70 -15.66
CA GLU A 366 5.58 -29.60 -15.70
C GLU A 366 6.48 -29.41 -14.46
N GLN A 367 6.61 -28.18 -13.97
CA GLN A 367 7.53 -27.80 -12.90
C GLN A 367 6.93 -27.92 -11.49
N GLU A 368 5.60 -27.85 -11.37
CA GLU A 368 4.87 -27.91 -10.09
C GLU A 368 5.16 -29.18 -9.27
N PRO A 369 5.20 -30.40 -9.84
CA PRO A 369 5.49 -31.61 -9.05
C PRO A 369 6.84 -31.53 -8.31
N SER A 370 7.91 -31.13 -9.00
CA SER A 370 9.24 -30.98 -8.39
C SER A 370 9.27 -29.82 -7.38
N LEU A 371 8.54 -28.73 -7.66
CA LEU A 371 8.43 -27.60 -6.73
C LEU A 371 7.73 -28.02 -5.43
N PHE A 372 6.65 -28.79 -5.53
CA PHE A 372 5.86 -29.23 -4.39
C PHE A 372 6.63 -30.26 -3.55
N ALA A 373 7.37 -31.16 -4.20
CA ALA A 373 8.28 -32.09 -3.52
C ALA A 373 9.38 -31.33 -2.74
N GLU A 374 9.95 -30.29 -3.33
CA GLU A 374 10.99 -29.49 -2.67
C GLU A 374 10.42 -28.69 -1.48
N VAL A 375 9.23 -28.12 -1.61
CA VAL A 375 8.51 -27.49 -0.49
C VAL A 375 8.28 -28.50 0.63
N ALA A 376 7.81 -29.72 0.31
CA ALA A 376 7.62 -30.77 1.30
C ALA A 376 8.93 -31.10 2.04
N GLY A 377 10.04 -31.27 1.29
CA GLY A 377 11.35 -31.54 1.86
C GLY A 377 11.82 -30.44 2.82
N ILE A 378 11.56 -29.16 2.52
CA ILE A 378 11.90 -28.05 3.43
C ILE A 378 11.01 -28.04 4.66
N LEU A 379 9.71 -28.35 4.52
CA LEU A 379 8.81 -28.48 5.67
C LEU A 379 9.27 -29.58 6.64
N ASP A 380 9.86 -30.65 6.13
CA ASP A 380 10.42 -31.77 6.90
C ASP A 380 11.76 -31.41 7.59
N LEU A 381 12.55 -30.49 7.03
CA LEU A 381 13.73 -29.93 7.71
C LEU A 381 13.35 -29.05 8.91
N HIS A 382 12.13 -28.52 8.90
CA HIS A 382 11.61 -27.60 9.91
C HIS A 382 10.38 -28.19 10.62
N PRO A 383 10.45 -29.36 11.26
CA PRO A 383 9.26 -30.05 11.79
C PRO A 383 8.61 -29.33 12.98
N ARG A 384 9.37 -28.49 13.69
CA ARG A 384 8.97 -27.79 14.91
C ARG A 384 8.91 -26.27 14.77
N ASP A 385 9.24 -25.77 13.60
CA ASP A 385 9.34 -24.34 13.38
C ASP A 385 8.08 -23.79 12.71
N LYS A 386 7.74 -22.54 13.00
CA LYS A 386 6.77 -21.82 12.19
C LYS A 386 7.44 -21.20 10.97
N GLY A 387 6.70 -21.11 9.88
CA GLY A 387 7.25 -20.60 8.62
C GLY A 387 6.26 -19.90 7.71
N LEU A 388 6.75 -19.45 6.56
CA LEU A 388 5.97 -18.80 5.50
C LEU A 388 6.37 -19.31 4.11
N VAL A 389 5.40 -19.70 3.30
CA VAL A 389 5.60 -20.09 1.90
C VAL A 389 4.97 -19.02 1.00
N HIS A 390 5.83 -18.29 0.28
CA HIS A 390 5.44 -17.31 -0.73
C HIS A 390 5.19 -18.04 -2.05
N VAL A 391 3.92 -18.18 -2.43
CA VAL A 391 3.52 -18.78 -3.71
C VAL A 391 3.27 -17.74 -4.80
N ALA A 392 3.30 -18.17 -6.06
CA ALA A 392 3.05 -17.29 -7.20
C ALA A 392 1.59 -16.82 -7.33
N SER A 393 0.61 -17.64 -6.91
CA SER A 393 -0.81 -17.31 -7.01
C SER A 393 -1.67 -18.15 -6.06
N TYR A 394 -2.90 -17.71 -5.80
CA TYR A 394 -3.90 -18.49 -5.06
C TYR A 394 -4.18 -19.85 -5.71
N ALA A 395 -4.16 -19.92 -7.04
CA ALA A 395 -4.35 -21.18 -7.77
C ALA A 395 -3.20 -22.18 -7.51
N VAL A 396 -1.95 -21.70 -7.48
CA VAL A 396 -0.78 -22.53 -7.13
C VAL A 396 -0.86 -22.98 -5.66
N ALA A 397 -1.23 -22.09 -4.73
CA ALA A 397 -1.41 -22.48 -3.33
C ALA A 397 -2.44 -23.60 -3.16
N ARG A 398 -3.59 -23.51 -3.84
CA ARG A 398 -4.62 -24.57 -3.78
C ARG A 398 -4.10 -25.91 -4.29
N ARG A 399 -3.35 -25.92 -5.40
CA ARG A 399 -2.75 -27.15 -5.95
C ARG A 399 -1.67 -27.71 -5.03
N LEU A 400 -0.79 -26.87 -4.47
CA LEU A 400 0.20 -27.27 -3.49
C LEU A 400 -0.45 -27.90 -2.26
N LEU A 401 -1.50 -27.28 -1.71
CA LEU A 401 -2.23 -27.79 -0.55
C LEU A 401 -2.87 -29.16 -0.85
N ALA A 402 -3.50 -29.32 -2.02
CA ALA A 402 -4.09 -30.58 -2.44
C ALA A 402 -3.04 -31.68 -2.58
N GLU A 403 -1.90 -31.38 -3.22
CA GLU A 403 -0.84 -32.36 -3.42
C GLU A 403 -0.18 -32.75 -2.10
N LEU A 404 0.15 -31.79 -1.23
CA LEU A 404 0.70 -32.08 0.09
C LEU A 404 -0.31 -32.88 0.95
N GLY A 405 -1.61 -32.62 0.82
CA GLY A 405 -2.64 -33.42 1.48
C GLY A 405 -2.61 -34.90 1.07
N ARG A 406 -2.17 -35.19 -0.16
CA ARG A 406 -2.03 -36.54 -0.72
C ARG A 406 -0.70 -37.19 -0.35
N VAL A 407 0.43 -36.48 -0.50
CA VAL A 407 1.78 -37.05 -0.40
C VAL A 407 2.48 -36.83 0.94
N ALA A 408 2.11 -35.76 1.66
CA ALA A 408 2.70 -35.39 2.94
C ALA A 408 1.64 -34.87 3.94
N PRO A 409 0.67 -35.71 4.37
CA PRO A 409 -0.49 -35.26 5.17
C PRO A 409 -0.11 -34.58 6.49
N ALA A 410 1.02 -34.97 7.09
CA ALA A 410 1.53 -34.33 8.31
C ALA A 410 1.97 -32.88 8.07
N ALA A 411 2.70 -32.63 6.98
CA ALA A 411 3.10 -31.29 6.56
C ALA A 411 1.88 -30.44 6.16
N ALA A 412 0.93 -31.02 5.42
CA ALA A 412 -0.29 -30.33 5.00
C ALA A 412 -1.13 -29.82 6.18
N ARG A 413 -1.23 -30.59 7.27
CA ARG A 413 -1.96 -30.19 8.50
C ARG A 413 -1.39 -28.93 9.18
N ARG A 414 -0.12 -28.60 8.92
CA ARG A 414 0.53 -27.40 9.46
C ARG A 414 0.21 -26.15 8.66
N LEU A 415 -0.27 -26.29 7.42
CA LEU A 415 -0.49 -25.16 6.53
C LEU A 415 -1.73 -24.35 6.91
N ILE A 416 -1.56 -23.03 6.99
CA ILE A 416 -2.63 -22.06 7.07
C ILE A 416 -2.67 -21.32 5.73
N PHE A 417 -3.61 -21.69 4.87
CA PHE A 417 -3.81 -20.99 3.61
C PHE A 417 -4.48 -19.64 3.85
N VAL A 418 -3.84 -18.58 3.38
CA VAL A 418 -4.41 -17.23 3.36
C VAL A 418 -5.16 -17.08 2.05
N GLU A 419 -6.47 -17.30 2.11
CA GLU A 419 -7.33 -17.40 0.92
C GLU A 419 -7.58 -16.06 0.24
N SER A 420 -7.48 -14.96 0.99
CA SER A 420 -7.72 -13.61 0.48
C SER A 420 -7.05 -12.55 1.36
N SER A 421 -7.07 -11.29 0.91
CA SER A 421 -6.61 -10.15 1.70
C SER A 421 -7.48 -9.93 2.95
N GLU A 422 -8.78 -10.21 2.87
CA GLU A 422 -9.76 -10.07 3.97
C GLU A 422 -9.53 -11.12 5.06
N THR A 423 -9.11 -12.33 4.68
CA THR A 423 -8.85 -13.43 5.62
C THR A 423 -7.46 -13.38 6.25
N LYS A 424 -6.60 -12.47 5.79
CA LYS A 424 -5.21 -12.26 6.27
C LYS A 424 -5.15 -12.12 7.78
N THR A 425 -5.93 -11.23 8.39
CA THR A 425 -5.90 -10.99 9.85
C THR A 425 -6.21 -12.26 10.64
N ARG A 426 -7.27 -13.00 10.26
CA ARG A 426 -7.66 -14.24 10.94
C ARG A 426 -6.58 -15.33 10.82
N ALA A 427 -5.95 -15.44 9.65
CA ALA A 427 -4.87 -16.40 9.43
C ALA A 427 -3.63 -16.08 10.27
N LEU A 428 -3.26 -14.80 10.36
CA LEU A 428 -2.16 -14.32 11.19
C LEU A 428 -2.42 -14.53 12.68
N GLU A 429 -3.63 -14.21 13.15
CA GLU A 429 -4.00 -14.46 14.54
C GLU A 429 -3.97 -15.95 14.86
N ARG A 430 -4.54 -16.80 13.99
CA ARG A 430 -4.45 -18.26 14.15
C ARG A 430 -3.00 -18.75 14.22
N HIS A 431 -2.12 -18.20 13.38
CA HIS A 431 -0.70 -18.54 13.38
C HIS A 431 0.00 -18.11 14.69
N ARG A 432 -0.30 -16.92 15.20
CA ARG A 432 0.27 -16.40 16.45
C ARG A 432 -0.19 -17.21 17.67
N THR A 433 -1.49 -17.46 17.79
CA THR A 433 -2.06 -18.14 18.96
C THR A 433 -1.88 -19.65 18.95
N SER A 434 -1.56 -20.25 17.79
CA SER A 434 -1.38 -21.68 17.68
C SER A 434 -0.10 -22.15 18.41
N PRO A 435 -0.18 -23.17 19.28
CA PRO A 435 1.01 -23.81 19.85
C PRO A 435 1.67 -24.79 18.87
N SER A 436 1.00 -25.13 17.77
CA SER A 436 1.56 -26.00 16.72
C SER A 436 2.50 -25.23 15.79
N PRO A 437 3.47 -25.90 15.14
CA PRO A 437 4.44 -25.30 14.21
C PRO A 437 3.78 -24.98 12.86
N THR A 438 2.85 -24.03 12.86
CA THR A 438 2.05 -23.64 11.71
C THR A 438 2.90 -22.96 10.64
N VAL A 439 2.49 -23.12 9.38
CA VAL A 439 3.19 -22.52 8.24
C VAL A 439 2.17 -21.77 7.39
N LEU A 440 2.38 -20.47 7.23
CA LEU A 440 1.50 -19.64 6.40
C LEU A 440 1.78 -19.95 4.92
N LEU A 441 0.71 -20.07 4.13
CA LEU A 441 0.79 -20.25 2.69
C LEU A 441 0.05 -19.09 2.04
N SER A 442 0.76 -18.23 1.30
CA SER A 442 0.14 -17.04 0.72
C SER A 442 0.89 -16.48 -0.49
N PRO A 443 0.17 -15.98 -1.51
CA PRO A 443 0.78 -15.18 -2.57
C PRO A 443 1.01 -13.71 -2.17
N SER A 444 0.33 -13.20 -1.14
CA SER A 444 0.25 -11.76 -0.80
C SER A 444 0.96 -11.36 0.49
N LEU A 445 1.53 -12.31 1.25
CA LEU A 445 2.19 -12.03 2.53
C LEU A 445 3.66 -11.57 2.42
N ARG A 446 4.04 -10.96 1.30
CA ARG A 446 5.40 -10.40 1.12
C ARG A 446 5.63 -9.17 2.01
N GLU A 447 4.55 -8.48 2.40
CA GLU A 447 4.59 -7.20 3.10
C GLU A 447 3.55 -7.05 4.23
N GLY A 448 3.80 -6.09 5.12
CA GLY A 448 2.83 -5.64 6.12
C GLY A 448 2.46 -6.65 7.20
N VAL A 449 3.36 -7.62 7.47
CA VAL A 449 3.23 -8.53 8.62
C VAL A 449 4.51 -8.54 9.41
N ASP A 450 4.35 -8.40 10.72
CA ASP A 450 5.40 -8.59 11.72
C ASP A 450 5.24 -9.97 12.37
N LEU A 451 6.25 -10.82 12.18
CA LEU A 451 6.35 -12.19 12.68
C LEU A 451 7.77 -12.38 13.27
N PRO A 452 8.07 -11.78 14.43
CA PRO A 452 9.37 -11.93 15.06
C PRO A 452 9.56 -13.34 15.64
N ASP A 453 10.80 -13.71 15.89
CA ASP A 453 11.16 -14.90 16.66
C ASP A 453 10.54 -16.20 16.09
N ASP A 454 9.98 -17.01 16.98
CA ASP A 454 9.41 -18.33 16.69
C ASP A 454 8.16 -18.24 15.79
N PHE A 455 7.68 -17.05 15.45
CA PHE A 455 6.61 -16.88 14.47
C PHE A 455 7.10 -17.02 13.02
N LEU A 456 8.40 -16.88 12.74
CA LEU A 456 8.96 -17.03 11.40
C LEU A 456 10.45 -17.43 11.40
N ARG A 457 10.75 -18.71 11.64
CA ARG A 457 12.14 -19.23 11.59
C ARG A 457 12.60 -19.62 10.19
N PHE A 458 11.67 -19.86 9.28
CA PHE A 458 12.00 -20.11 7.88
C PHE A 458 10.96 -19.54 6.94
N GLN A 459 11.40 -19.15 5.75
CA GLN A 459 10.51 -18.80 4.65
C GLN A 459 10.96 -19.41 3.33
N ILE A 460 10.01 -19.65 2.44
CA ILE A 460 10.24 -20.24 1.12
C ILE A 460 9.72 -19.28 0.05
N VAL A 461 10.63 -18.74 -0.77
CA VAL A 461 10.31 -18.01 -1.99
C VAL A 461 10.25 -19.02 -3.13
N THR A 462 9.04 -19.46 -3.46
CA THR A 462 8.84 -20.51 -4.47
C THR A 462 9.16 -20.02 -5.88
N LYS A 463 8.84 -18.76 -6.17
CA LYS A 463 9.02 -18.12 -7.48
C LYS A 463 9.52 -16.69 -7.31
N MET A 464 10.39 -16.24 -8.22
CA MET A 464 10.79 -14.83 -8.28
C MET A 464 9.56 -13.92 -8.40
N PRO A 465 9.51 -12.81 -7.65
CA PRO A 465 8.31 -11.98 -7.51
C PRO A 465 8.06 -11.04 -8.71
N TYR A 466 8.26 -11.53 -9.92
CA TYR A 466 7.94 -10.81 -11.16
C TYR A 466 6.46 -10.44 -11.23
N GLY A 467 6.16 -9.20 -11.67
CA GLY A 467 4.78 -8.76 -11.93
C GLY A 467 4.12 -9.58 -13.03
N ASP A 468 2.79 -9.71 -13.00
CA ASP A 468 2.07 -10.52 -13.99
C ASP A 468 2.00 -9.78 -15.34
N LEU A 469 2.76 -10.24 -16.34
CA LEU A 469 2.68 -9.71 -17.70
C LEU A 469 1.37 -10.07 -18.43
N GLY A 470 0.51 -10.89 -17.83
CA GLY A 470 -0.88 -11.07 -18.27
C GLY A 470 -1.78 -9.89 -17.91
N ASP A 471 -1.39 -9.06 -16.95
CA ASP A 471 -2.08 -7.82 -16.62
C ASP A 471 -1.76 -6.72 -17.66
N PRO A 472 -2.76 -6.15 -18.35
CA PRO A 472 -2.53 -5.15 -19.40
C PRO A 472 -1.69 -3.95 -18.95
N TRP A 473 -1.93 -3.45 -17.73
CA TRP A 473 -1.20 -2.30 -17.20
C TRP A 473 0.26 -2.65 -16.90
N THR A 474 0.51 -3.79 -16.26
CA THR A 474 1.88 -4.28 -15.98
C THR A 474 2.65 -4.53 -17.28
N ALA A 475 2.01 -5.11 -18.29
CA ALA A 475 2.60 -5.32 -19.60
C ALA A 475 2.95 -4.00 -20.29
N ALA A 476 2.03 -3.03 -20.30
CA ALA A 476 2.27 -1.70 -20.87
C ALA A 476 3.39 -0.95 -20.13
N ARG A 477 3.39 -0.99 -18.79
CA ARG A 477 4.39 -0.33 -17.95
C ARG A 477 5.78 -0.95 -18.15
N CYS A 478 5.87 -2.27 -18.25
CA CYS A 478 7.11 -2.98 -18.61
C CYS A 478 7.57 -2.68 -20.04
N GLY A 479 6.63 -2.57 -21.00
CA GLY A 479 6.94 -2.22 -22.38
C GLY A 479 7.54 -0.82 -22.51
N ARG A 480 7.05 0.13 -21.69
CA ARG A 480 7.59 1.50 -21.60
C ARG A 480 8.92 1.56 -20.86
N ASP A 481 9.06 0.81 -19.76
CA ASP A 481 10.27 0.80 -18.95
C ASP A 481 10.56 -0.61 -18.36
N PRO A 482 11.41 -1.40 -19.03
CA PRO A 482 11.84 -2.70 -18.52
C PRO A 482 12.66 -2.61 -17.21
N ARG A 483 13.32 -1.47 -16.94
CA ARG A 483 14.08 -1.27 -15.70
C ARG A 483 13.16 -1.07 -14.51
N TRP A 484 12.03 -0.38 -14.70
CA TRP A 484 10.97 -0.31 -13.69
C TRP A 484 10.49 -1.71 -13.29
N TYR A 485 10.20 -2.57 -14.27
CA TYR A 485 9.72 -3.94 -13.99
C TYR A 485 10.72 -4.76 -13.17
N ALA A 486 12.01 -4.62 -13.49
CA ALA A 486 13.07 -5.25 -12.72
C ALA A 486 13.21 -4.64 -11.31
N LEU A 487 13.07 -3.32 -11.17
CA LEU A 487 13.14 -2.65 -9.88
C LEU A 487 11.98 -3.06 -8.96
N GLU A 488 10.76 -3.16 -9.47
CA GLU A 488 9.61 -3.66 -8.69
C GLU A 488 9.82 -5.11 -8.24
N THR A 489 10.42 -5.94 -9.10
CA THR A 489 10.84 -7.30 -8.73
C THR A 489 11.90 -7.29 -7.62
N ALA A 490 12.89 -6.40 -7.70
CA ALA A 490 13.93 -6.25 -6.67
C ALA A 490 13.33 -5.79 -5.33
N LYS A 491 12.46 -4.78 -5.33
CA LYS A 491 11.75 -4.31 -4.14
C LYS A 491 10.98 -5.45 -3.48
N ALA A 492 10.13 -6.15 -4.23
CA ALA A 492 9.34 -7.25 -3.69
C ALA A 492 10.20 -8.39 -3.11
N LEU A 493 11.34 -8.70 -3.74
CA LEU A 493 12.27 -9.72 -3.25
C LEU A 493 12.95 -9.30 -1.94
N VAL A 494 13.47 -8.06 -1.88
CA VAL A 494 14.13 -7.53 -0.69
C VAL A 494 13.14 -7.39 0.48
N GLN A 495 11.90 -6.99 0.19
CA GLN A 495 10.82 -6.92 1.20
C GLN A 495 10.45 -8.29 1.76
N ALA A 496 10.39 -9.33 0.91
CA ALA A 496 10.16 -10.69 1.37
C ALA A 496 11.34 -11.20 2.20
N TYR A 497 12.58 -10.98 1.76
CA TYR A 497 13.79 -11.41 2.47
C TYR A 497 13.89 -10.78 3.87
N GLY A 498 13.59 -9.49 4.02
CA GLY A 498 13.66 -8.78 5.30
C GLY A 498 12.63 -9.22 6.36
N ARG A 499 11.81 -10.26 6.11
CA ARG A 499 10.76 -10.69 7.03
C ARG A 499 11.29 -11.51 8.22
N SER A 500 12.39 -12.23 8.04
CA SER A 500 12.84 -13.29 8.97
C SER A 500 13.66 -12.81 10.17
N CYS A 501 14.22 -11.60 10.16
CA CYS A 501 15.01 -11.06 11.27
C CYS A 501 14.49 -9.67 11.66
N ARG A 502 14.06 -9.51 12.93
CA ARG A 502 13.43 -8.28 13.42
C ARG A 502 14.20 -7.54 14.50
N HIS A 503 15.02 -8.23 15.29
CA HIS A 503 15.90 -7.65 16.30
C HIS A 503 17.20 -8.44 16.40
N THR A 504 18.13 -7.98 17.22
CA THR A 504 19.53 -8.43 17.27
C THR A 504 19.72 -9.90 17.65
N GLU A 505 18.72 -10.50 18.29
CA GLU A 505 18.70 -11.90 18.72
C GLU A 505 17.86 -12.79 17.80
N ASP A 506 17.16 -12.19 16.84
CA ASP A 506 16.27 -12.89 15.94
C ASP A 506 17.03 -13.53 14.77
N PHE A 507 16.54 -14.65 14.28
CA PHE A 507 17.15 -15.39 13.19
C PHE A 507 16.10 -16.17 12.40
N GLY A 508 16.39 -16.32 11.10
CA GLY A 508 15.59 -17.18 10.24
C GLY A 508 16.21 -17.36 8.85
N VAL A 509 15.90 -18.50 8.23
CA VAL A 509 16.45 -18.90 6.94
C VAL A 509 15.48 -18.60 5.79
N THR A 510 16.00 -18.09 4.69
CA THR A 510 15.23 -17.86 3.46
C THR A 510 15.64 -18.85 2.38
N TYR A 511 14.71 -19.71 1.97
CA TYR A 511 14.88 -20.62 0.83
C TYR A 511 14.43 -19.96 -0.46
N ILE A 512 15.23 -20.07 -1.52
CA ILE A 512 14.86 -19.60 -2.87
C ILE A 512 14.88 -20.80 -3.82
N LEU A 513 13.72 -21.10 -4.43
CA LEU A 513 13.53 -22.30 -5.26
C LEU A 513 13.53 -22.03 -6.76
N ASP A 514 13.58 -20.77 -7.18
CA ASP A 514 13.50 -20.40 -8.59
C ASP A 514 14.89 -20.16 -9.20
N ALA A 515 15.20 -20.88 -10.27
CA ALA A 515 16.46 -20.72 -10.99
C ALA A 515 16.60 -19.34 -11.67
N GLN A 516 15.50 -18.59 -11.84
CA GLN A 516 15.55 -17.21 -12.32
C GLN A 516 16.28 -16.27 -11.36
N PHE A 517 16.42 -16.62 -10.07
CA PHE A 517 17.12 -15.79 -9.09
C PHE A 517 18.53 -15.42 -9.54
N VAL A 518 19.31 -16.40 -10.05
CA VAL A 518 20.70 -16.12 -10.44
C VAL A 518 20.76 -15.24 -11.68
N ARG A 519 19.91 -15.50 -12.68
CA ARG A 519 19.82 -14.64 -13.88
C ARG A 519 19.46 -13.20 -13.50
N PHE A 520 18.54 -13.04 -12.56
CA PHE A 520 18.15 -11.74 -12.04
C PHE A 520 19.33 -11.02 -11.39
N LEU A 521 20.08 -11.70 -10.52
CA LEU A 521 21.29 -11.12 -9.90
C LEU A 521 22.33 -10.74 -10.95
N GLN A 522 22.60 -11.58 -11.95
CA GLN A 522 23.58 -11.29 -13.00
C GLN A 522 23.25 -10.02 -13.79
N HIS A 523 21.97 -9.82 -14.10
CA HIS A 523 21.55 -8.71 -14.96
C HIS A 523 21.18 -7.43 -14.18
N TYR A 524 20.64 -7.58 -12.97
CA TYR A 524 20.06 -6.48 -12.20
C TYR A 524 20.75 -6.25 -10.84
N ARG A 525 21.98 -6.75 -10.64
CA ARG A 525 22.79 -6.46 -9.43
C ARG A 525 22.78 -4.98 -9.01
N PRO A 526 22.89 -3.98 -9.91
CA PRO A 526 22.87 -2.57 -9.52
C PRO A 526 21.54 -2.08 -8.91
N LEU A 527 20.46 -2.85 -9.05
CA LEU A 527 19.12 -2.55 -8.51
C LEU A 527 18.87 -3.20 -7.15
N LEU A 528 19.90 -3.75 -6.49
CA LEU A 528 19.76 -4.43 -5.21
C LEU A 528 20.68 -3.78 -4.16
N PRO A 529 20.26 -3.75 -2.88
CA PRO A 529 21.09 -3.19 -1.82
C PRO A 529 22.24 -4.14 -1.46
N GLU A 530 23.37 -3.57 -1.07
CA GLU A 530 24.61 -4.32 -0.78
C GLU A 530 24.42 -5.38 0.31
N TRP A 531 23.73 -5.05 1.40
CA TRP A 531 23.47 -5.99 2.49
C TRP A 531 22.67 -7.23 2.05
N PHE A 532 21.81 -7.11 1.03
CA PHE A 532 21.11 -8.25 0.44
C PHE A 532 22.04 -9.07 -0.44
N LEU A 533 22.86 -8.39 -1.27
CA LEU A 533 23.84 -9.02 -2.15
C LEU A 533 24.86 -9.86 -1.35
N ASP A 534 25.24 -9.43 -0.15
CA ASP A 534 26.12 -10.21 0.73
C ASP A 534 25.56 -11.61 1.02
N ALA A 535 24.27 -11.68 1.39
CA ALA A 535 23.58 -12.94 1.66
C ALA A 535 23.36 -13.77 0.39
N ALA A 536 23.00 -13.10 -0.71
CA ALA A 536 22.80 -13.76 -1.99
C ALA A 536 24.09 -14.40 -2.52
N HIS A 537 25.22 -13.67 -2.47
CA HIS A 537 26.52 -14.20 -2.89
C HIS A 537 27.01 -15.32 -1.98
N ALA A 538 26.80 -15.22 -0.66
CA ALA A 538 27.13 -16.29 0.26
C ALA A 538 26.39 -17.59 -0.09
N ALA A 539 25.10 -17.50 -0.44
CA ALA A 539 24.30 -18.66 -0.86
C ALA A 539 24.84 -19.32 -2.14
N LEU A 540 25.25 -18.52 -3.13
CA LEU A 540 25.70 -19.02 -4.43
C LEU A 540 27.11 -19.63 -4.39
N ARG A 541 28.00 -19.17 -3.51
CA ARG A 541 29.35 -19.74 -3.35
C ARG A 541 29.36 -21.17 -2.78
N VAL A 542 28.31 -21.54 -2.05
CA VAL A 542 28.19 -22.86 -1.41
C VAL A 542 27.55 -23.89 -2.36
N THR A 543 27.06 -23.45 -3.52
CA THR A 543 26.43 -24.34 -4.51
C THR A 543 27.52 -24.87 -5.47
N PRO A 544 27.70 -26.21 -5.64
CA PRO A 544 28.88 -26.79 -6.31
C PRO A 544 29.10 -26.44 -7.79
N ASP A 545 28.13 -25.79 -8.45
CA ASP A 545 28.15 -25.52 -9.90
C ASP A 545 28.38 -24.03 -10.26
N TRP A 546 28.94 -23.22 -9.35
CA TRP A 546 29.20 -21.78 -9.55
C TRP A 546 30.64 -21.36 -9.27
#